data_AF-A0A451B0D5-F1
#
_entry.id   AF-A0A451B0D5-F1
#
_cell.length_a   1.000
_cell.length_b   1.000
_cell.length_c   1.000
_cell.angle_alpha   90.00
_cell.angle_beta   90.00
_cell.angle_gamma   90.00
#
_symmetry.space_group_name_H-M   'P 1'
#
loop_
_entity.id
_entity.type
_entity.pdbx_description
1 polymer ?
#
loop_
_entity_poly.entity_id
_entity_poly.type
_entity_poly.pdbx_seq_one_letter_code
_entity_poly.pdbx_strand_id
1 'polypeptide(L)'
;MRNSIHFDDMLQERGIRREWVERTIQIPDRVEDHGDGTRHFIKRIPEFGNRWLRVVVNVTLHPKKRVTAFFDRRLRRRPNEAAPQTFHA
;
A
#
# COMPACT_ATOMS: atom_id res chain seq x y z
N MET A 1 11.85 2.71 -27.97
CA MET A 1 11.47 3.25 -26.65
C MET A 1 10.48 2.28 -26.02
N ARG A 2 10.86 1.54 -24.98
CA ARG A 2 10.06 0.42 -24.44
C ARG A 2 9.44 0.87 -23.12
N ASN A 3 8.35 1.64 -23.22
CA ASN A 3 7.67 2.23 -22.07
C ASN A 3 7.02 1.12 -21.22
N SER A 4 7.20 1.23 -19.91
CA SER A 4 6.82 0.29 -18.86
C SER A 4 5.30 0.16 -18.69
N ILE A 5 4.59 -0.45 -19.65
CA ILE A 5 3.13 -0.66 -19.63
C ILE A 5 2.69 -1.48 -18.40
N HIS A 6 3.57 -2.30 -17.83
CA HIS A 6 3.20 -3.21 -16.75
C HIS A 6 2.79 -2.56 -15.44
N PHE A 7 3.33 -1.39 -15.07
CA PHE A 7 3.05 -0.88 -13.74
C PHE A 7 1.62 -0.36 -13.62
N ASP A 8 1.18 0.41 -14.61
CA ASP A 8 -0.18 0.97 -14.61
C ASP A 8 -1.25 -0.11 -14.79
N ASP A 9 -0.99 -1.04 -15.70
CA ASP A 9 -1.87 -2.17 -15.97
C ASP A 9 -2.04 -3.05 -14.72
N MET A 10 -0.93 -3.42 -14.06
CA MET A 10 -0.98 -4.18 -12.81
C MET A 10 -1.69 -3.43 -11.66
N LEU A 11 -1.62 -2.10 -11.64
CA LEU A 11 -2.35 -1.29 -10.68
C LEU A 11 -3.85 -1.32 -10.98
N GLN A 12 -4.22 -1.17 -12.25
CA GLN A 12 -5.60 -1.19 -12.71
C GLN A 12 -6.26 -2.56 -12.50
N GLU A 13 -5.57 -3.65 -12.87
CA GLU A 13 -6.02 -5.03 -12.63
C GLU A 13 -6.29 -5.31 -11.15
N ARG A 14 -5.55 -4.67 -10.24
CA ARG A 14 -5.71 -4.83 -8.79
C ARG A 14 -6.61 -3.77 -8.15
N GLY A 15 -7.14 -2.83 -8.93
CA GLY A 15 -7.96 -1.71 -8.45
C GLY A 15 -7.19 -0.75 -7.52
N ILE A 16 -5.88 -0.61 -7.71
CA ILE A 16 -5.01 0.28 -6.93
C ILE A 16 -4.84 1.57 -7.72
N ARG A 17 -5.21 2.70 -7.12
CA ARG A 17 -4.96 4.00 -7.75
C ARG A 17 -3.48 4.35 -7.69
N ARG A 18 -2.92 4.81 -8.80
CA ARG A 18 -1.54 5.32 -8.87
C ARG A 18 -1.28 6.39 -7.82
N GLU A 19 -2.24 7.29 -7.62
CA GLU A 19 -2.16 8.35 -6.61
C GLU A 19 -1.89 7.82 -5.19
N TRP A 20 -2.45 6.66 -4.83
CA TRP A 20 -2.19 6.05 -3.53
C TRP A 20 -0.77 5.51 -3.42
N VAL A 21 -0.22 4.96 -4.51
CA VAL A 21 1.18 4.53 -4.55
C VAL A 21 2.10 5.74 -4.43
N GLU A 22 1.85 6.79 -5.20
CA GLU A 22 2.64 8.02 -5.15
C GLU A 22 2.61 8.66 -3.77
N ARG A 23 1.41 8.77 -3.15
CA ARG A 23 1.28 9.23 -1.77
C ARG A 23 1.99 8.33 -0.77
N THR A 24 1.99 7.02 -0.99
CA THR A 24 2.71 6.05 -0.13
C THR A 24 4.22 6.20 -0.23
N ILE A 25 4.74 6.54 -1.41
CA ILE A 25 6.18 6.78 -1.61
C ILE A 25 6.59 8.16 -1.05
N GLN A 26 5.76 9.19 -1.27
CA GLN A 26 6.05 10.55 -0.81
C GLN A 26 5.88 10.71 0.70
N ILE A 27 4.79 10.16 1.26
CA ILE A 27 4.41 10.30 2.66
C ILE A 27 4.01 8.92 3.22
N PRO A 28 4.95 7.98 3.34
CA PRO A 28 4.71 6.69 3.96
C PRO A 28 4.37 6.84 5.43
N ASP A 29 3.41 6.04 5.93
CA ASP A 29 3.20 5.92 7.38
C ASP A 29 4.30 5.07 8.02
N ARG A 30 4.82 4.09 7.27
CA ARG A 30 5.92 3.22 7.71
C ARG A 30 6.81 2.87 6.53
N VAL A 31 8.12 2.91 6.76
CA VAL A 31 9.14 2.51 5.78
C VAL A 31 9.95 1.37 6.38
N GLU A 32 10.10 0.29 5.62
CA GLU A 32 10.99 -0.80 5.97
C GLU A 32 12.01 -0.96 4.85
N ASP A 33 13.28 -0.72 5.18
CA ASP A 33 14.39 -0.98 4.28
C ASP A 33 14.86 -2.42 4.49
N HIS A 34 14.78 -3.23 3.44
CA HIS A 34 15.39 -4.54 3.43
C HIS A 34 16.76 -4.42 2.77
N GLY A 35 17.81 -4.83 3.51
CA GLY A 35 19.21 -4.82 3.05
C GLY A 35 19.49 -5.67 1.79
N ASP A 36 18.48 -6.38 1.30
CA ASP A 36 18.44 -7.07 -0.01
C ASP A 36 18.29 -6.08 -1.21
N GLY A 37 18.21 -4.77 -0.93
CA GLY A 37 17.98 -3.72 -1.93
C GLY A 37 16.51 -3.54 -2.30
N THR A 38 15.62 -3.86 -1.36
CA THR A 38 14.18 -3.66 -1.53
C THR A 38 13.63 -2.75 -0.43
N ARG A 39 12.87 -1.72 -0.79
CA ARG A 39 12.23 -0.80 0.16
C ARG A 39 10.73 -1.00 0.18
N HIS A 40 10.18 -1.21 1.36
CA HIS A 40 8.75 -1.39 1.58
C HIS A 40 8.17 -0.11 2.19
N PHE A 41 7.31 0.57 1.44
CA PHE A 41 6.54 1.71 1.88
C PHE A 41 5.14 1.25 2.23
N ILE A 42 4.71 1.49 3.46
CA ILE A 42 3.41 1.06 3.96
C ILE A 42 2.63 2.30 4.32
N LYS A 43 1.41 2.42 3.78
CA LYS A 43 0.50 3.51 4.06
C LYS A 43 -0.90 3.00 4.36
N ARG A 44 -1.57 3.61 5.33
CA ARG A 44 -2.99 3.34 5.55
C ARG A 44 -3.82 4.22 4.61
N ILE A 45 -4.70 3.59 3.84
CA ILE A 45 -5.63 4.26 2.93
C ILE A 45 -7.04 4.20 3.56
N PRO A 46 -7.42 5.19 4.39
CA PRO A 46 -8.76 5.27 4.98
C PRO A 46 -9.84 5.35 3.89
N GLU A 47 -9.56 6.05 2.78
CA GLU A 47 -10.43 6.22 1.61
C GLU A 47 -10.87 4.88 0.96
N PHE A 48 -10.14 3.79 1.20
CA PHE A 48 -10.43 2.48 0.61
C PHE A 48 -10.78 1.44 1.69
N GLY A 49 -11.60 1.84 2.67
CA GLY A 49 -12.06 0.98 3.76
C GLY A 49 -10.97 0.71 4.79
N ASN A 50 -10.14 1.73 5.08
CA ASN A 50 -9.04 1.67 6.05
C ASN A 50 -8.06 0.51 5.81
N ARG A 51 -7.79 0.25 4.52
CA ARG A 51 -6.86 -0.81 4.10
C ARG A 51 -5.43 -0.32 4.14
N TRP A 52 -4.52 -1.24 4.39
CA TRP A 52 -3.10 -0.95 4.36
C TRP A 52 -2.57 -1.25 2.96
N LEU A 53 -2.02 -0.23 2.30
CA LEU A 53 -1.34 -0.34 1.02
C LEU A 53 0.15 -0.55 1.29
N ARG A 54 0.70 -1.66 0.80
CA ARG A 54 2.14 -1.92 0.84
C ARG A 54 2.70 -1.79 -0.57
N VAL A 55 3.69 -0.92 -0.71
CA VAL A 55 4.41 -0.63 -1.95
C VAL A 55 5.86 -1.06 -1.78
N VAL A 56 6.24 -2.07 -2.54
CA VAL A 56 7.58 -2.66 -2.55
C VAL A 56 8.33 -2.11 -3.76
N VAL A 57 9.46 -1.47 -3.53
CA VAL A 57 10.33 -0.90 -4.55
C VAL A 57 11.65 -1.64 -4.52
N ASN A 58 11.92 -2.45 -5.54
CA ASN A 58 13.22 -3.09 -5.69
C ASN A 58 14.17 -2.12 -6.40
N VAL A 59 15.21 -1.69 -5.70
CA VAL A 59 16.25 -0.79 -6.21
C VAL A 59 17.47 -1.54 -6.75
N THR A 60 17.59 -2.84 -6.45
CA THR A 60 18.67 -3.72 -6.91
C THR A 60 18.59 -4.06 -8.40
N LEU A 61 17.39 -4.06 -8.98
CA LEU A 61 17.16 -4.37 -10.40
C LEU A 61 17.43 -3.15 -11.31
N HIS A 62 18.69 -2.97 -11.71
CA HIS A 62 19.03 -2.14 -12.87
C HIS A 62 18.87 -2.96 -14.17
N PRO A 63 18.20 -2.46 -15.23
CA PRO A 63 17.61 -1.14 -15.47
C PRO A 63 16.08 -1.05 -15.20
N LYS A 64 15.48 -2.00 -14.47
CA LYS A 64 14.03 -2.08 -14.26
C LYS A 64 13.67 -2.06 -12.77
N LYS A 65 13.46 -0.87 -12.22
CA LYS A 65 12.85 -0.68 -10.89
C LYS A 65 11.46 -1.34 -10.91
N ARG A 66 11.32 -2.54 -10.33
CA ARG A 66 10.00 -3.14 -10.12
C ARG A 66 9.37 -2.49 -8.90
N VAL A 67 8.23 -1.83 -9.13
CA VAL A 67 7.35 -1.35 -8.07
C VAL A 67 6.19 -2.33 -7.99
N THR A 68 5.89 -2.84 -6.80
CA THR A 68 4.80 -3.78 -6.55
C THR A 68 3.95 -3.24 -5.43
N ALA A 69 2.70 -2.87 -5.73
CA ALA A 69 1.75 -2.38 -4.75
C ALA A 69 0.65 -3.43 -4.53
N PHE A 70 0.29 -3.67 -3.27
CA PHE A 70 -0.83 -4.53 -2.91
C PHE A 70 -1.49 -4.11 -1.60
N PHE A 71 -2.80 -4.36 -1.50
CA PHE A 71 -3.53 -4.16 -0.26
C PHE A 71 -3.38 -5.37 0.65
N ASP A 72 -2.88 -5.14 1.85
CA ASP A 72 -2.94 -6.13 2.92
C ASP A 72 -4.38 -6.20 3.46
N ARG A 73 -5.06 -7.31 3.14
CA ARG A 73 -6.44 -7.56 3.58
C ARG A 73 -6.51 -8.17 4.98
N ARG A 74 -5.38 -8.64 5.53
CA ARG A 74 -5.31 -9.33 6.84
C ARG A 74 -5.30 -8.35 8.00
N LEU A 75 -4.77 -7.14 7.79
CA LEU A 75 -4.83 -6.04 8.76
C LEU A 75 -6.23 -5.44 8.94
N ARG A 76 -7.24 -5.91 8.17
CA ARG A 76 -8.66 -5.55 8.35
C ARG A 76 -9.31 -6.29 9.53
N ARG A 77 -8.64 -6.34 10.68
CA ARG A 77 -9.25 -6.80 11.94
C ARG A 77 -8.74 -5.99 13.13
N ARG A 78 -9.47 -4.93 13.43
CA ARG A 78 -10.16 -4.85 14.72
C ARG A 78 -11.63 -4.49 14.45
N PRO A 79 -12.58 -5.44 14.56
CA PRO A 79 -13.95 -5.07 14.90
C PRO A 79 -13.92 -4.57 16.37
N ASN A 80 -14.82 -3.66 16.72
CA ASN A 80 -14.94 -2.97 18.02
C ASN A 80 -13.98 -1.81 18.29
N GLU A 81 -14.40 -0.62 17.86
CA GLU A 81 -14.38 0.53 18.76
C GLU A 81 -15.84 0.94 19.02
N ALA A 82 -16.29 0.62 20.23
CA ALA A 82 -17.46 1.09 20.97
C ALA A 82 -18.83 1.15 20.26
N ALA A 83 -19.64 0.10 20.45
CA ALA A 83 -21.06 0.32 20.68
C ALA A 83 -21.20 1.23 21.93
N PRO A 84 -22.06 2.26 21.91
CA PRO A 84 -22.40 2.97 23.14
C PRO A 84 -23.03 1.96 24.09
N GLN A 85 -22.41 1.76 25.24
CA GLN A 85 -22.99 0.97 26.31
C GLN A 85 -24.27 1.69 26.74
N THR A 86 -25.41 1.10 26.40
CA THR A 86 -26.72 1.44 26.94
C THR A 86 -26.62 1.44 28.46
N PHE A 87 -26.63 2.63 29.06
CA PHE A 87 -27.06 2.82 30.44
C PHE A 87 -28.42 3.49 30.38
N HIS A 88 -29.47 2.67 30.36
CA HIS A 88 -30.76 3.08 30.91
C HIS A 88 -30.66 2.90 32.42
N ALA A 89 -30.73 4.02 33.14
CA ALA A 89 -31.14 4.08 34.54
C ALA A 89 -31.87 5.40 34.76
#